data_AF-A0A1F8V5Z0-F1
#
_entry.id   AF-A0A1F8V5Z0-F1
#
_cell.length_a   1.000
_cell.length_b   1.000
_cell.length_c   1.000
_cell.angle_alpha   90.00
_cell.angle_beta   90.00
_cell.angle_gamma   90.00
#
_symmetry.space_group_name_H-M   'P 1'
#
loop_
_entity.id
_entity.type
_entity.pdbx_description
1 polymer ?
#
loop_
_entity_poly.entity_id
_entity_poly.type
_entity_poly.pdbx_seq_one_letter_code
_entity_poly.pdbx_strand_id
1 'polypeptide(L)'
;MTDAWLTPGQKRRQEKQKIYMPLQTLNFDFIYPNSPVEFVDGYICYETESYRYYAVLKLQNVGQKKIKSVEIKFLCYQYANIPYEKISFVYSFDKKTLGKIIEKDKENEKKLFLHKEKPRPFIEHGDIFGDEVYIELPDSYFKRIELELITVSFEDGEKIKFESLQSYRGKKFSQMNDKKKYAYERVNIYRAIEEEFPIKNLPIAFENAWLCCCGQKNIISDTSCSRCHRSLDWQLSNINEDFFDNVIKQENDDPGSFPNYKNFLKASFKSGMNNYINEIELEKKRKMAEQAEANLKIQMELKEKKLHQLLPRIALYFAAVWILIMILTFIVNTR
;
A
#
# COMPACT_ATOMS: atom_id res chain seq x y z
N MET A 1 -34.12 4.89 12.59
CA MET A 1 -34.73 5.19 11.28
C MET A 1 -34.85 6.69 11.13
N THR A 2 -33.84 7.33 10.54
CA THR A 2 -33.91 8.68 9.92
C THR A 2 -32.59 8.91 9.19
N ASP A 3 -32.32 8.10 8.15
CA ASP A 3 -31.27 8.41 7.18
C ASP A 3 -31.77 9.55 6.29
N ALA A 4 -31.66 10.76 6.81
CA ALA A 4 -31.95 11.97 6.08
C ALA A 4 -30.95 12.12 4.91
N TRP A 5 -31.50 12.49 3.76
CA TRP A 5 -30.83 12.69 2.49
C TRP A 5 -29.71 13.74 2.58
N LEU A 6 -28.51 13.32 3.00
CA LEU A 6 -27.32 14.15 2.91
C LEU A 6 -27.03 14.43 1.44
N THR A 7 -26.89 15.70 1.10
CA THR A 7 -26.44 16.11 -0.24
C THR A 7 -25.02 15.58 -0.48
N PRO A 8 -24.62 15.32 -1.75
CA PRO A 8 -23.26 14.84 -2.05
C PRO A 8 -22.13 15.71 -1.47
N GLY A 9 -22.37 17.02 -1.34
CA GLY A 9 -21.43 17.96 -0.70
C GLY A 9 -21.32 17.82 0.81
N GLN A 10 -22.41 17.44 1.50
CA GLN A 10 -22.41 17.14 2.93
C GLN A 10 -21.77 15.79 3.21
N LYS A 11 -22.03 14.76 2.39
CA LYS A 11 -21.33 13.47 2.49
C LYS A 11 -19.81 13.63 2.33
N ARG A 12 -19.36 14.38 1.33
CA ARG A 12 -17.92 14.68 1.13
C ARG A 12 -17.29 15.45 2.30
N ARG A 13 -18.04 16.34 2.96
CA ARG A 13 -17.55 17.05 4.16
C ARG A 13 -17.42 16.11 5.35
N GLN A 14 -18.36 15.19 5.52
CA GLN A 14 -18.31 14.15 6.55
C GLN A 14 -17.17 13.17 6.29
N GLU A 15 -16.98 12.71 5.04
CA GLU A 15 -15.87 11.85 4.64
C GLU A 15 -14.51 12.49 4.89
N LYS A 16 -14.37 13.82 4.71
CA LYS A 16 -13.15 14.57 5.06
C LYS A 16 -12.89 14.70 6.55
N GLN A 17 -13.91 14.50 7.40
CA GLN A 17 -13.76 14.55 8.86
C GLN A 17 -13.41 13.19 9.46
N LYS A 18 -13.62 12.10 8.71
CA LYS A 18 -13.29 10.74 9.16
C LYS A 18 -11.78 10.60 9.29
N ILE A 19 -11.36 10.07 10.44
CA ILE A 19 -9.95 9.75 10.70
C ILE A 19 -9.71 8.31 10.25
N TYR A 20 -8.85 8.16 9.25
CA TYR A 20 -8.39 6.86 8.76
C TYR A 20 -7.00 6.58 9.29
N MET A 21 -6.85 5.48 10.03
CA MET A 21 -5.56 5.00 10.49
C MET A 21 -5.04 3.92 9.52
N PRO A 22 -3.88 4.10 8.87
CA PRO A 22 -3.28 3.07 8.05
C PRO A 22 -2.80 1.91 8.93
N LEU A 23 -3.18 0.68 8.57
CA LEU A 23 -2.81 -0.54 9.29
C LEU A 23 -1.72 -1.31 8.55
N GLN A 24 -1.86 -1.44 7.23
CA GLN A 24 -0.98 -2.27 6.41
C GLN A 24 -0.88 -1.72 4.99
N THR A 25 0.34 -1.65 4.47
CA THR A 25 0.59 -1.39 3.04
C THR A 25 0.54 -2.70 2.25
N LEU A 26 -0.09 -2.67 1.07
CA LEU A 26 -0.17 -3.76 0.12
C LEU A 26 0.91 -3.57 -0.94
N ASN A 27 1.96 -4.38 -0.91
CA ASN A 27 3.06 -4.29 -1.86
C ASN A 27 2.77 -5.13 -3.12
N PHE A 28 2.80 -4.47 -4.28
CA PHE A 28 2.57 -5.08 -5.59
C PHE A 28 3.87 -5.23 -6.39
N ASP A 29 4.86 -5.91 -5.81
CA ASP A 29 6.19 -6.19 -6.42
C ASP A 29 6.12 -7.28 -7.52
N PHE A 30 5.11 -7.20 -8.39
CA PHE A 30 4.86 -8.11 -9.50
C PHE A 30 4.08 -7.39 -10.61
N ILE A 31 4.16 -7.91 -11.83
CA ILE A 31 3.43 -7.44 -13.02
C ILE A 31 2.45 -8.51 -13.49
N TYR A 32 1.37 -8.08 -14.14
CA TYR A 32 0.48 -8.94 -14.90
C TYR A 32 0.71 -8.75 -16.41
N PRO A 33 1.52 -9.63 -17.05
CA PRO A 33 2.01 -9.43 -18.43
C PRO A 33 0.93 -9.10 -19.46
N ASN A 34 -0.24 -9.73 -19.32
CA ASN A 34 -1.34 -9.68 -20.29
C ASN A 34 -2.50 -8.80 -19.80
N SER A 35 -2.24 -7.92 -18.83
CA SER A 35 -3.25 -7.02 -18.28
C SER A 35 -3.09 -5.61 -18.85
N PRO A 36 -4.18 -4.95 -19.28
CA PRO A 36 -4.17 -3.52 -19.58
C PRO A 36 -4.18 -2.66 -18.30
N VAL A 37 -4.28 -3.27 -17.11
CA VAL A 37 -4.35 -2.59 -15.82
C VAL A 37 -3.36 -3.20 -14.83
N GLU A 38 -2.59 -2.35 -14.16
CA GLU A 38 -1.67 -2.74 -13.10
C GLU A 38 -2.09 -2.17 -11.75
N PHE A 39 -1.90 -2.95 -10.68
CA PHE A 39 -2.09 -2.48 -9.29
C PHE A 39 -0.82 -1.76 -8.84
N VAL A 40 -0.84 -0.44 -8.71
CA VAL A 40 0.36 0.35 -8.40
C VAL A 40 0.68 0.30 -6.91
N ASP A 41 -0.31 0.58 -6.07
CA ASP A 41 -0.16 0.70 -4.62
C ASP A 41 -1.49 0.39 -3.94
N GLY A 42 -1.45 0.16 -2.63
CA GLY A 42 -2.65 -0.04 -1.84
C GLY A 42 -2.37 -0.09 -0.36
N TYR A 43 -3.40 0.14 0.43
CA TYR A 43 -3.31 0.03 1.87
C TYR A 43 -4.65 -0.37 2.47
N ILE A 44 -4.56 -1.02 3.63
CA ILE A 44 -5.69 -1.29 4.51
C ILE A 44 -5.65 -0.22 5.61
N CYS A 45 -6.79 0.40 5.83
CA CYS A 45 -6.98 1.39 6.89
C CYS A 45 -8.20 1.06 7.73
N TYR A 46 -8.22 1.67 8.90
CA TYR A 46 -9.29 1.55 9.87
C TYR A 46 -9.91 2.93 10.10
N GLU A 47 -11.23 3.00 10.05
CA GLU A 47 -11.99 4.22 10.34
C GLU A 47 -12.39 4.24 11.82
N THR A 48 -11.92 5.26 12.55
CA THR A 48 -12.02 5.29 14.02
C THR A 48 -13.44 5.54 14.55
N GLU A 49 -14.34 6.11 13.74
CA GLU A 49 -15.71 6.42 14.17
C GLU A 49 -16.66 5.22 13.98
N SER A 50 -16.56 4.55 12.83
CA SER A 50 -17.42 3.42 12.48
C SER A 50 -16.87 2.07 12.94
N TYR A 51 -15.61 2.03 13.37
CA TYR A 51 -14.86 0.82 13.71
C TYR A 51 -14.74 -0.17 12.55
N ARG A 52 -14.76 0.32 11.30
CA ARG A 52 -14.71 -0.52 10.09
C ARG A 52 -13.36 -0.49 9.40
N TYR A 53 -13.08 -1.57 8.69
CA TYR A 53 -11.88 -1.73 7.87
C TYR A 53 -12.17 -1.39 6.42
N TYR A 54 -11.19 -0.76 5.76
CA TYR A 54 -11.29 -0.42 4.34
C TYR A 54 -9.99 -0.75 3.61
N ALA A 55 -10.12 -1.26 2.40
CA ALA A 55 -9.04 -1.31 1.43
C ALA A 55 -9.11 -0.11 0.50
N VAL A 56 -7.96 0.47 0.21
CA VAL A 56 -7.78 1.49 -0.83
C VAL A 56 -6.72 0.98 -1.80
N LEU A 57 -7.01 1.03 -3.09
CA LEU A 57 -6.12 0.53 -4.15
C LEU A 57 -5.91 1.62 -5.20
N LYS A 58 -4.66 1.76 -5.65
CA LYS A 58 -4.30 2.57 -6.81
C LYS A 58 -4.02 1.63 -7.97
N LEU A 59 -4.70 1.87 -9.08
CA LEU A 59 -4.53 1.12 -10.32
C LEU A 59 -4.10 2.08 -11.42
N GLN A 60 -3.38 1.56 -12.41
CA GLN A 60 -2.93 2.33 -13.57
C GLN A 60 -3.36 1.63 -14.85
N ASN A 61 -3.88 2.40 -15.81
CA ASN A 61 -4.07 1.91 -17.16
C ASN A 61 -2.73 1.88 -17.89
N VAL A 62 -2.20 0.68 -18.11
CA VAL A 62 -0.94 0.48 -18.84
C VAL A 62 -1.19 0.14 -20.32
N GLY A 63 -2.42 -0.22 -20.68
CA GLY A 63 -2.82 -0.50 -22.05
C GLY A 63 -3.07 0.78 -22.86
N GLN A 64 -3.05 0.65 -24.19
CA GLN A 64 -3.26 1.78 -25.10
C GLN A 64 -4.74 2.19 -25.23
N LYS A 65 -5.67 1.30 -24.90
CA LYS A 65 -7.11 1.54 -25.01
C LYS A 65 -7.66 2.29 -23.80
N LYS A 66 -8.66 3.14 -24.02
CA LYS A 66 -9.40 3.82 -22.95
C LYS A 66 -10.30 2.83 -22.23
N ILE A 67 -10.21 2.80 -20.91
CA ILE A 67 -10.95 1.87 -20.06
C ILE A 67 -12.22 2.54 -19.54
N LYS A 68 -13.36 1.87 -19.70
CA LYS A 68 -14.66 2.28 -19.18
C LYS A 68 -14.91 1.79 -17.77
N SER A 69 -14.53 0.53 -17.48
CA SER A 69 -14.69 -0.03 -16.14
C SER A 69 -13.75 -1.18 -15.86
N VAL A 70 -13.39 -1.34 -14.59
CA VAL A 70 -12.56 -2.44 -14.09
C VAL A 70 -13.29 -3.13 -12.94
N GLU A 71 -13.44 -4.45 -13.05
CA GLU A 71 -13.98 -5.29 -11.99
C GLU A 71 -12.84 -6.06 -11.33
N ILE A 72 -12.77 -5.96 -10.00
CA ILE A 72 -11.83 -6.68 -9.16
C ILE A 72 -12.59 -7.50 -8.12
N LYS A 73 -11.90 -8.49 -7.55
CA LYS A 73 -12.42 -9.31 -6.46
C LYS A 73 -11.38 -9.45 -5.36
N PHE A 74 -11.82 -9.22 -4.13
CA PHE A 74 -11.05 -9.53 -2.93
C PHE A 74 -11.42 -10.93 -2.48
N LEU A 75 -10.42 -11.75 -2.25
CA LEU A 75 -10.54 -13.06 -1.63
C LEU A 75 -9.99 -12.97 -0.20
N CYS A 76 -10.88 -13.03 0.78
CA CYS A 76 -10.52 -12.92 2.19
C CYS A 76 -10.32 -14.31 2.80
N TYR A 77 -9.17 -14.54 3.43
CA TYR A 77 -8.80 -15.82 4.06
C TYR A 77 -8.60 -15.63 5.55
N GLN A 78 -9.13 -16.55 6.35
CA GLN A 78 -9.00 -16.51 7.81
C GLN A 78 -7.91 -17.48 8.32
N TYR A 79 -8.11 -18.78 8.09
CA TYR A 79 -7.18 -19.83 8.55
C TYR A 79 -6.85 -20.86 7.47
N ALA A 80 -7.82 -21.20 6.62
CA ALA A 80 -7.67 -22.16 5.55
C ALA A 80 -7.28 -21.49 4.22
N ASN A 81 -6.83 -22.29 3.24
CA ASN A 81 -6.59 -21.86 1.85
C ASN A 81 -7.87 -21.75 1.02
N ILE A 82 -9.04 -21.75 1.66
CA ILE A 82 -10.32 -21.49 1.02
C ILE A 82 -10.74 -20.09 1.47
N PRO A 83 -11.02 -19.15 0.55
CA PRO A 83 -11.50 -17.84 0.93
C PRO A 83 -12.87 -17.98 1.58
N TYR A 84 -13.04 -17.41 2.77
CA TYR A 84 -14.32 -17.45 3.47
C TYR A 84 -15.29 -16.39 2.92
N GLU A 85 -14.75 -15.30 2.35
CA GLU A 85 -15.53 -14.22 1.78
C GLU A 85 -14.92 -13.71 0.48
N LYS A 86 -15.80 -13.33 -0.45
CA LYS A 86 -15.43 -12.83 -1.79
C LYS A 86 -16.15 -11.52 -2.05
N ILE A 87 -15.41 -10.41 -2.08
CA ILE A 87 -16.00 -9.07 -2.27
C ILE A 87 -15.70 -8.64 -3.70
N SER A 88 -16.74 -8.42 -4.49
CA SER A 88 -16.61 -7.93 -5.86
C SER A 88 -16.78 -6.41 -5.88
N PHE A 89 -15.85 -5.72 -6.53
CA PHE A 89 -15.86 -4.26 -6.62
C PHE A 89 -15.64 -3.82 -8.07
N VAL A 90 -16.36 -2.78 -8.49
CA VAL A 90 -16.27 -2.27 -9.86
C VAL A 90 -15.90 -0.80 -9.82
N TYR A 91 -14.74 -0.47 -10.37
CA TYR A 91 -14.32 0.88 -10.71
C TYR A 91 -15.01 1.29 -12.02
N SER A 92 -15.87 2.30 -11.95
CA SER A 92 -16.53 2.86 -13.14
C SER A 92 -17.03 4.27 -12.87
N PHE A 93 -17.14 5.06 -13.94
CA PHE A 93 -17.69 6.40 -13.84
C PHE A 93 -19.15 6.39 -13.37
N ASP A 94 -19.95 5.48 -13.93
CA ASP A 94 -21.39 5.36 -13.65
C ASP A 94 -21.66 5.06 -12.17
N LYS A 95 -20.83 4.21 -11.54
CA LYS A 95 -20.92 3.91 -10.11
C LYS A 95 -20.25 4.94 -9.22
N LYS A 96 -19.58 5.95 -9.79
CA LYS A 96 -18.79 6.97 -9.07
C LYS A 96 -17.69 6.37 -8.19
N THR A 97 -17.09 5.28 -8.65
CA THR A 97 -16.09 4.49 -7.92
C THR A 97 -14.68 4.62 -8.52
N LEU A 98 -14.46 5.50 -9.50
CA LEU A 98 -13.12 5.73 -10.07
C LEU A 98 -12.17 6.47 -9.11
N GLY A 99 -12.71 7.16 -8.12
CA GLY A 99 -11.92 7.99 -7.21
C GLY A 99 -11.33 9.21 -7.91
N LYS A 100 -10.18 9.66 -7.39
CA LYS A 100 -9.38 10.70 -8.03
C LYS A 100 -8.59 10.07 -9.19
N ILE A 101 -8.73 10.63 -10.38
CA ILE A 101 -7.89 10.28 -11.53
C ILE A 101 -6.71 11.23 -11.56
N ILE A 102 -5.50 10.68 -11.62
CA ILE A 102 -4.25 11.44 -11.74
C ILE A 102 -3.73 11.23 -13.16
N GLU A 103 -3.70 12.31 -13.94
CA GLU A 103 -3.09 12.34 -15.26
C GLU A 103 -1.56 12.25 -15.13
N LYS A 104 -0.95 11.35 -15.88
CA LYS A 104 0.49 11.07 -15.84
C LYS A 104 1.35 12.33 -16.05
N ASP A 105 0.96 13.21 -16.97
CA ASP A 105 1.68 14.45 -17.28
C ASP A 105 1.67 15.47 -16.12
N LYS A 106 0.76 15.31 -15.14
CA LYS A 106 0.61 16.20 -13.98
C LYS A 106 1.15 15.62 -12.68
N GLU A 107 1.62 14.38 -12.66
CA GLU A 107 2.15 13.75 -11.44
C GLU A 107 3.44 14.46 -10.94
N ASN A 108 4.22 15.01 -11.88
CA ASN A 108 5.46 15.76 -11.59
C ASN A 108 5.25 17.29 -11.47
N GLU A 109 4.11 17.82 -11.91
CA GLU A 109 3.79 19.24 -11.78
C GLU A 109 3.01 19.49 -10.48
N LYS A 110 3.75 19.74 -9.38
CA LYS A 110 3.20 20.39 -8.16
C LYS A 110 2.75 21.85 -8.40
N LYS A 111 2.24 22.18 -9.60
CA LYS A 111 1.81 23.53 -9.93
C LYS A 111 0.30 23.64 -9.94
N LEU A 112 -0.15 24.56 -9.07
CA LEU A 112 -1.37 25.33 -9.13
C LEU A 112 -2.13 25.16 -10.45
N PHE A 113 -3.38 24.71 -10.41
CA PHE A 113 -4.52 25.54 -10.85
C PHE A 113 -5.83 24.81 -10.48
N LEU A 114 -6.72 25.54 -9.81
CA LEU A 114 -8.13 25.19 -9.61
C LEU A 114 -8.85 25.22 -10.97
N HIS A 115 -8.62 24.25 -11.84
CA HIS A 115 -9.63 23.89 -12.83
C HIS A 115 -10.49 22.79 -12.22
N LYS A 116 -11.81 23.02 -12.16
CA LYS A 116 -12.79 21.94 -12.00
C LYS A 116 -12.61 21.04 -13.23
N GLU A 117 -11.75 20.04 -13.12
CA GLU A 117 -11.59 19.02 -14.14
C GLU A 117 -12.97 18.43 -14.41
N LYS A 118 -13.37 18.47 -15.69
CA LYS A 118 -14.64 17.88 -16.09
C LYS A 118 -14.57 16.39 -15.77
N PRO A 119 -15.62 15.80 -15.19
CA PRO A 119 -15.66 14.36 -14.96
C PRO A 119 -15.43 13.62 -16.28
N ARG A 120 -14.36 12.83 -16.34
CA ARG A 120 -14.03 11.98 -17.50
C ARG A 120 -14.69 10.61 -17.32
N PRO A 121 -15.47 10.13 -18.29
CA PRO A 121 -16.15 8.84 -18.19
C PRO A 121 -15.22 7.63 -18.42
N PHE A 122 -14.00 7.87 -18.87
CA PHE A 122 -13.01 6.84 -19.21
C PHE A 122 -11.66 7.13 -18.54
N ILE A 123 -10.90 6.06 -18.32
CA ILE A 123 -9.52 6.07 -17.83
C ILE A 123 -8.60 5.99 -19.06
N GLU A 124 -7.79 7.01 -19.29
CA GLU A 124 -6.90 7.09 -20.46
C GLU A 124 -5.60 6.31 -20.23
N HIS A 125 -4.79 6.16 -21.28
CA HIS A 125 -3.48 5.51 -21.18
C HIS A 125 -2.60 6.27 -20.19
N GLY A 126 -2.09 5.54 -19.20
CA GLY A 126 -1.21 6.05 -18.15
C GLY A 126 -1.91 6.71 -16.96
N ASP A 127 -3.22 6.97 -17.04
CA ASP A 127 -3.99 7.49 -15.91
C ASP A 127 -3.92 6.52 -14.72
N ILE A 128 -3.74 7.10 -13.53
CA ILE A 128 -3.84 6.39 -12.24
C ILE A 128 -5.20 6.70 -11.63
N PHE A 129 -5.89 5.68 -11.14
CA PHE A 129 -7.24 5.77 -10.58
C PHE A 129 -7.43 4.86 -9.36
N GLY A 130 -8.57 4.98 -8.69
CA GLY A 130 -8.92 4.22 -7.49
C GLY A 130 -8.43 4.84 -6.18
N ASP A 131 -7.60 5.88 -6.27
CA ASP A 131 -7.18 6.64 -5.09
C ASP A 131 -8.41 7.31 -4.43
N GLU A 132 -8.40 7.36 -3.10
CA GLU A 132 -9.52 7.85 -2.27
C GLU A 132 -10.83 7.03 -2.41
N VAL A 133 -10.77 5.78 -2.91
CA VAL A 133 -11.90 4.86 -2.96
C VAL A 133 -11.78 3.84 -1.83
N TYR A 134 -12.66 3.95 -0.84
CA TYR A 134 -12.67 3.09 0.33
C TYR A 134 -13.61 1.90 0.12
N ILE A 135 -13.02 0.72 -0.04
CA ILE A 135 -13.74 -0.54 -0.22
C ILE A 135 -13.87 -1.17 1.15
N GLU A 136 -15.10 -1.24 1.65
CA GLU A 136 -15.40 -1.84 2.95
C GLU A 136 -14.97 -3.30 2.97
N LEU A 137 -14.18 -3.65 3.98
CA LEU A 137 -13.77 -4.99 4.31
C LEU A 137 -14.65 -5.52 5.45
N PRO A 138 -14.84 -6.83 5.56
CA PRO A 138 -15.72 -7.40 6.57
C PRO A 138 -15.12 -7.22 7.96
N ASP A 139 -15.98 -7.04 8.97
CA ASP A 139 -15.58 -6.81 10.36
C ASP A 139 -14.79 -7.98 10.98
N SER A 140 -14.84 -9.15 10.35
CA SER A 140 -14.10 -10.34 10.75
C SER A 140 -12.62 -10.23 10.36
N TYR A 141 -11.72 -10.48 11.33
CA TYR A 141 -10.28 -10.51 11.09
C TYR A 141 -9.93 -11.57 10.05
N PHE A 142 -9.57 -11.14 8.83
CA PHE A 142 -8.91 -11.97 7.84
C PHE A 142 -7.40 -11.95 8.11
N LYS A 143 -6.74 -13.09 7.89
CA LYS A 143 -5.28 -13.21 8.01
C LYS A 143 -4.57 -12.84 6.70
N ARG A 144 -5.24 -13.03 5.56
CA ARG A 144 -4.69 -12.77 4.23
C ARG A 144 -5.80 -12.30 3.28
N ILE A 145 -5.47 -11.32 2.44
CA ILE A 145 -6.26 -10.92 1.28
C ILE A 145 -5.49 -11.27 0.02
N GLU A 146 -6.19 -11.81 -0.97
CA GLU A 146 -5.71 -11.91 -2.35
C GLU A 146 -6.62 -11.07 -3.25
N LEU A 147 -6.04 -10.50 -4.30
CA LEU A 147 -6.75 -9.66 -5.28
C LEU A 147 -6.77 -10.36 -6.62
N GLU A 148 -7.94 -10.38 -7.24
CA GLU A 148 -8.13 -10.85 -8.61
C GLU A 148 -8.68 -9.72 -9.48
N LEU A 149 -8.08 -9.50 -10.63
CA LEU A 149 -8.69 -8.74 -11.72
C LEU A 149 -9.64 -9.68 -12.47
N ILE A 150 -10.92 -9.30 -12.60
CA ILE A 150 -11.94 -10.17 -13.18
C ILE A 150 -12.28 -9.75 -14.61
N THR A 151 -12.62 -8.48 -14.79
CA THR A 151 -13.04 -7.95 -16.09
C THR A 151 -12.51 -6.56 -16.31
N VAL A 152 -12.02 -6.26 -17.51
CA VAL A 152 -11.77 -4.90 -17.98
C VAL A 152 -12.67 -4.65 -19.19
N SER A 153 -13.46 -3.57 -19.15
CA SER A 153 -14.30 -3.14 -20.25
C SER A 153 -13.77 -1.83 -20.82
N PHE A 154 -13.65 -1.74 -22.13
CA PHE A 154 -13.12 -0.59 -22.84
C PHE A 154 -14.24 0.33 -23.36
N GLU A 155 -13.84 1.52 -23.84
CA GLU A 155 -14.74 2.49 -24.46
C GLU A 155 -15.45 1.94 -25.72
N ASP A 156 -14.72 1.18 -26.53
CA ASP A 156 -15.21 0.55 -27.78
C ASP A 156 -16.21 -0.60 -27.54
N GLY A 157 -16.47 -0.95 -26.27
CA GLY A 157 -17.36 -2.03 -25.88
C GLY A 157 -16.70 -3.40 -25.77
N GLU A 158 -15.42 -3.52 -26.15
CA GLU A 158 -14.64 -4.75 -25.93
C GLU A 158 -14.51 -5.04 -24.43
N LYS A 159 -14.53 -6.32 -24.09
CA LYS A 159 -14.35 -6.80 -22.71
C LYS A 159 -13.34 -7.92 -22.67
N ILE A 160 -12.33 -7.76 -21.81
CA ILE A 160 -11.40 -8.82 -21.46
C ILE A 160 -11.85 -9.39 -20.12
N LYS A 161 -12.10 -10.70 -20.07
CA LYS A 161 -12.35 -11.46 -18.84
C LYS A 161 -11.12 -12.27 -18.51
N PHE A 162 -10.75 -12.28 -17.24
CA PHE A 162 -9.59 -13.00 -16.73
C PHE A 162 -10.08 -14.15 -15.86
N GLU A 163 -9.76 -15.39 -16.26
CA GLU A 163 -10.07 -16.58 -15.46
C GLU A 163 -8.99 -16.83 -14.39
N SER A 164 -7.73 -16.60 -14.74
CA SER A 164 -6.61 -16.58 -13.79
C SER A 164 -5.54 -15.62 -14.31
N LEU A 165 -5.31 -14.52 -13.59
CA LEU A 165 -4.25 -13.58 -13.94
C LEU A 165 -2.95 -14.05 -13.29
N GLN A 166 -2.03 -14.59 -14.09
CA GLN A 166 -0.72 -14.99 -13.58
C GLN A 166 0.13 -13.75 -13.32
N SER A 167 0.43 -13.52 -12.03
CA SER A 167 1.41 -12.51 -11.65
C SER A 167 2.82 -13.03 -11.93
N TYR A 168 3.63 -12.21 -12.58
CA TYR A 168 5.05 -12.44 -12.73
C TYR A 168 5.81 -11.64 -11.68
N ARG A 169 6.58 -12.36 -10.84
CA ARG A 169 7.52 -11.76 -9.91
C ARG A 169 8.91 -11.81 -10.52
N GLY A 170 9.54 -10.65 -10.67
CA GLY A 170 10.94 -10.58 -11.06
C GLY A 170 11.82 -11.37 -10.08
N LYS A 171 12.87 -12.01 -10.60
CA LYS A 171 13.86 -12.70 -9.76
C LYS A 171 14.49 -11.69 -8.81
N LYS A 172 14.56 -12.00 -7.52
CA LYS A 172 15.11 -11.06 -6.54
C LYS A 172 16.62 -10.93 -6.73
N PHE A 173 17.13 -9.71 -6.69
CA PHE A 173 18.57 -9.45 -6.75
C PHE A 173 19.31 -10.08 -5.56
N SER A 174 18.67 -10.17 -4.40
CA SER A 174 19.23 -10.84 -3.22
C SER A 174 19.53 -12.33 -3.44
N GLN A 175 18.79 -13.00 -4.33
CA GLN A 175 18.96 -14.40 -4.68
C GLN A 175 20.11 -14.65 -5.68
N MET A 176 20.75 -13.60 -6.18
CA MET A 176 21.92 -13.74 -7.03
C MET A 176 23.16 -14.16 -6.26
N ASN A 177 24.05 -14.89 -6.95
CA ASN A 177 25.37 -15.20 -6.42
C ASN A 177 26.26 -13.94 -6.35
N ASP A 178 27.31 -14.00 -5.54
CA ASP A 178 28.17 -12.85 -5.28
C ASP A 178 28.93 -12.37 -6.53
N LYS A 179 29.25 -13.28 -7.46
CA LYS A 179 29.89 -12.91 -8.74
C LYS A 179 28.96 -12.04 -9.60
N LYS A 180 27.67 -12.40 -9.72
CA LYS A 180 26.66 -11.62 -10.45
C LYS A 180 26.43 -10.26 -9.77
N LYS A 181 26.38 -10.22 -8.43
CA LYS A 181 26.29 -8.97 -7.66
C LYS A 181 27.50 -8.06 -7.88
N TYR A 182 28.71 -8.63 -7.91
CA TYR A 182 29.91 -7.85 -8.22
C TYR A 182 29.96 -7.35 -9.66
N ALA A 183 29.52 -8.18 -10.62
CA ALA A 183 29.40 -7.77 -12.01
C ALA A 183 28.46 -6.57 -12.15
N TYR A 184 27.34 -6.56 -11.41
CA TYR A 184 26.44 -5.41 -11.33
C TYR A 184 27.15 -4.14 -10.81
N GLU A 185 27.87 -4.21 -9.69
CA GLU A 185 28.58 -3.06 -9.12
C GLU A 185 29.54 -2.37 -10.10
N ARG A 186 30.15 -3.13 -11.01
CA ARG A 186 31.07 -2.61 -12.02
C ARG A 186 30.37 -1.82 -13.11
N VAL A 187 29.19 -2.26 -13.52
CA VAL A 187 28.45 -1.70 -14.66
C VAL A 187 27.46 -0.64 -14.22
N ASN A 188 27.07 -0.66 -12.94
CA ASN A 188 26.10 0.27 -12.38
C ASN A 188 26.59 1.72 -12.45
N ILE A 189 26.00 2.49 -13.35
CA ILE A 189 26.22 3.94 -13.50
C ILE A 189 25.32 4.78 -12.59
N TYR A 190 24.34 4.16 -11.91
CA TYR A 190 23.35 4.81 -11.05
C TYR A 190 23.68 4.68 -9.56
N ARG A 191 24.96 4.63 -9.19
CA ARG A 191 25.41 4.42 -7.81
C ARG A 191 24.84 5.43 -6.81
N ALA A 192 24.71 6.69 -7.21
CA ALA A 192 24.16 7.73 -6.35
C ALA A 192 22.68 7.49 -5.96
N ILE A 193 21.93 6.78 -6.81
CA ILE A 193 20.50 6.53 -6.62
C ILE A 193 20.27 5.21 -5.84
N GLU A 194 21.27 4.31 -5.78
CA GLU A 194 21.15 3.03 -5.05
C GLU A 194 20.88 3.20 -3.55
N GLU A 195 21.39 4.27 -2.94
CA GLU A 195 21.17 4.52 -1.51
C GLU A 195 19.68 4.78 -1.20
N GLU A 196 18.99 5.50 -2.08
CA GLU A 196 17.57 5.85 -1.90
C GLU A 196 16.64 4.79 -2.49
N PHE A 197 16.98 4.25 -3.66
CA PHE A 197 16.19 3.27 -4.38
C PHE A 197 17.04 2.06 -4.75
N PRO A 198 17.32 1.17 -3.78
CA PRO A 198 18.18 0.02 -4.00
C PRO A 198 17.56 -0.98 -4.98
N ILE A 199 18.43 -1.72 -5.67
CA ILE A 199 18.00 -2.83 -6.52
C ILE A 199 17.32 -3.94 -5.70
N LYS A 200 16.08 -4.28 -6.08
CA LYS A 200 15.26 -5.32 -5.44
C LYS A 200 15.14 -6.55 -6.32
N ASN A 201 14.82 -6.34 -7.59
CA ASN A 201 14.51 -7.38 -8.55
C ASN A 201 15.32 -7.19 -9.84
N LEU A 202 15.44 -8.25 -10.63
CA LEU A 202 15.80 -8.13 -12.03
C LEU A 202 14.70 -7.36 -12.77
N PRO A 203 15.06 -6.36 -13.59
CA PRO A 203 14.09 -5.71 -14.45
C PRO A 203 13.55 -6.68 -15.49
N ILE A 204 12.29 -6.48 -15.87
CA ILE A 204 11.65 -7.24 -16.94
C ILE A 204 10.64 -6.36 -17.66
N ALA A 205 10.48 -6.55 -18.96
CA ALA A 205 9.49 -5.85 -19.76
C ALA A 205 8.53 -6.85 -20.42
N PHE A 206 7.27 -6.44 -20.50
CA PHE A 206 6.19 -7.13 -21.19
C PHE A 206 5.55 -6.17 -22.19
N GLU A 207 4.44 -6.58 -22.81
CA GLU A 207 3.80 -5.84 -23.90
C GLU A 207 3.35 -4.43 -23.47
N ASN A 208 2.73 -4.28 -22.30
CA ASN A 208 2.14 -3.01 -21.86
C ASN A 208 2.89 -2.33 -20.71
N ALA A 209 3.67 -3.09 -19.94
CA ALA A 209 4.31 -2.61 -18.72
C ALA A 209 5.67 -3.24 -18.50
N TRP A 210 6.50 -2.60 -17.69
CA TRP A 210 7.80 -3.12 -17.27
C TRP A 210 8.08 -2.87 -15.79
N LEU A 211 8.81 -3.81 -15.18
CA LEU A 211 9.21 -3.78 -13.78
C LEU A 211 10.63 -3.24 -13.73
N CYS A 212 10.80 -2.10 -13.07
CA CYS A 212 12.11 -1.54 -12.80
C CYS A 212 12.84 -2.35 -11.74
N CYS A 213 14.16 -2.32 -11.76
CA CYS A 213 15.00 -3.00 -10.78
C CYS A 213 14.72 -2.55 -9.33
N CYS A 214 14.23 -1.32 -9.11
CA CYS A 214 13.81 -0.83 -7.79
C CYS A 214 12.45 -1.37 -7.30
N GLY A 215 11.74 -2.15 -8.13
CA GLY A 215 10.41 -2.70 -7.86
C GLY A 215 9.24 -1.84 -8.36
N GLN A 216 9.51 -0.64 -8.90
CA GLN A 216 8.48 0.23 -9.47
C GLN A 216 7.98 -0.33 -10.81
N LYS A 217 6.66 -0.31 -11.01
CA LYS A 217 6.03 -0.58 -12.30
C LYS A 217 5.90 0.67 -13.13
N ASN A 218 6.13 0.50 -14.41
CA ASN A 218 6.10 1.58 -15.39
C ASN A 218 5.39 1.08 -16.64
N ILE A 219 4.91 2.03 -17.44
CA ILE A 219 4.28 1.73 -18.71
C ILE A 219 5.38 1.47 -19.73
N ILE A 220 5.13 0.60 -20.70
CA ILE A 220 6.15 0.24 -21.71
C ILE A 220 6.64 1.43 -22.54
N SER A 221 5.81 2.45 -22.71
CA SER A 221 6.15 3.69 -23.43
C SER A 221 7.14 4.58 -22.65
N ASP A 222 7.37 4.31 -21.36
CA ASP A 222 8.31 5.07 -20.54
C ASP A 222 9.76 4.63 -20.76
N THR A 223 10.58 5.57 -21.21
CA THR A 223 12.03 5.36 -21.41
C THR A 223 12.82 5.26 -20.10
N SER A 224 12.21 5.65 -18.97
CA SER A 224 12.83 5.64 -17.64
C SER A 224 11.80 5.40 -16.53
N CYS A 225 12.27 4.85 -15.41
CA CYS A 225 11.42 4.60 -14.25
C CYS A 225 10.90 5.90 -13.63
N SER A 226 9.59 5.98 -13.37
CA SER A 226 8.96 7.16 -12.75
C SER A 226 9.47 7.45 -11.34
N ARG A 227 9.95 6.42 -10.62
CA ARG A 227 10.41 6.52 -9.24
C ARG A 227 11.91 6.78 -9.10
N CYS A 228 12.73 6.02 -9.80
CA CYS A 228 14.19 6.06 -9.64
C CYS A 228 14.94 6.60 -10.86
N HIS A 229 14.21 6.98 -11.92
CA HIS A 229 14.74 7.59 -13.15
C HIS A 229 15.78 6.77 -13.91
N ARG A 230 16.02 5.51 -13.52
CA ARG A 230 16.86 4.58 -14.28
C ARG A 230 16.23 4.30 -15.65
N SER A 231 17.03 4.34 -16.70
CA SER A 231 16.60 4.07 -18.09
C SER A 231 16.13 2.62 -18.26
N LEU A 232 15.06 2.42 -19.03
CA LEU A 232 14.55 1.10 -19.41
C LEU A 232 15.61 0.30 -20.20
N ASP A 233 16.10 0.87 -21.29
CA ASP A 233 17.04 0.20 -22.20
C ASP A 233 18.33 -0.20 -21.50
N TRP A 234 18.87 0.70 -20.66
CA TRP A 234 20.07 0.41 -19.90
C TRP A 234 19.83 -0.73 -18.90
N GLN A 235 18.71 -0.73 -18.19
CA GLN A 235 18.36 -1.77 -17.24
C GLN A 235 18.21 -3.14 -17.91
N LEU A 236 17.45 -3.22 -18.99
CA LEU A 236 17.25 -4.49 -19.70
C LEU A 236 18.55 -5.00 -20.33
N SER A 237 19.44 -4.12 -20.77
CA SER A 237 20.71 -4.52 -21.40
C SER A 237 21.79 -4.95 -20.40
N ASN A 238 21.83 -4.34 -19.21
CA ASN A 238 22.94 -4.50 -18.25
C ASN A 238 22.55 -5.23 -16.96
N ILE A 239 21.26 -5.42 -16.70
CA ILE A 239 20.75 -6.09 -15.50
C ILE A 239 19.84 -7.24 -15.94
N ASN A 240 20.43 -8.26 -16.58
CA ASN A 240 19.73 -9.49 -16.95
C ASN A 240 20.64 -10.70 -16.76
N GLU A 241 20.08 -11.90 -16.76
CA GLU A 241 20.85 -13.12 -16.48
C GLU A 241 21.93 -13.39 -17.53
N ASP A 242 21.61 -13.23 -18.81
CA ASP A 242 22.52 -13.49 -19.92
C ASP A 242 23.75 -12.57 -19.87
N PHE A 243 23.54 -11.30 -19.55
CA PHE A 243 24.60 -10.32 -19.33
C PHE A 243 25.53 -10.78 -18.21
N PHE A 244 24.96 -11.11 -17.05
CA PHE A 244 25.77 -11.55 -15.91
C PHE A 244 26.51 -12.86 -16.19
N ASP A 245 25.89 -13.81 -16.88
CA ASP A 245 26.52 -15.08 -17.23
C ASP A 245 27.66 -14.89 -18.25
N ASN A 246 27.51 -13.96 -19.19
CA ASN A 246 28.59 -13.60 -20.11
C ASN A 246 29.77 -12.93 -19.40
N VAL A 247 29.52 -12.01 -18.47
CA VAL A 247 30.58 -11.37 -17.66
C VAL A 247 31.30 -12.40 -16.79
N ILE A 248 30.59 -13.39 -16.26
CA ILE A 248 31.20 -14.48 -15.47
C ILE A 248 32.03 -15.41 -16.36
N LYS A 249 31.58 -15.72 -17.58
CA LYS A 249 32.37 -16.51 -18.54
C LYS A 249 33.68 -15.81 -18.87
N GLN A 250 33.63 -14.51 -19.19
CA GLN A 250 34.82 -13.71 -19.45
C GLN A 250 35.84 -13.77 -18.30
N GLU A 251 35.39 -13.72 -17.05
CA GLU A 251 36.27 -13.85 -15.88
C GLU A 251 36.87 -15.25 -15.71
N ASN A 252 36.15 -16.30 -16.08
CA ASN A 252 36.71 -17.65 -16.03
C ASN A 252 37.79 -17.84 -17.11
N ASP A 253 37.62 -17.18 -18.27
CA ASP A 253 38.56 -17.24 -19.39
C ASP A 253 39.79 -16.34 -19.15
N ASP A 254 39.64 -15.21 -18.44
CA ASP A 254 40.72 -14.30 -18.04
C ASP A 254 40.72 -14.03 -16.51
N PRO A 255 41.43 -14.85 -15.72
CA PRO A 255 41.53 -14.75 -14.25
C PRO A 255 42.31 -13.51 -13.81
N GLY A 256 41.67 -12.35 -13.93
CA GLY A 256 42.26 -11.03 -13.76
C GLY A 256 41.28 -9.91 -14.11
N SER A 257 40.19 -10.23 -14.80
CA SER A 257 39.16 -9.27 -15.19
C SER A 257 38.34 -8.75 -13.99
N PHE A 258 38.40 -9.40 -12.82
CA PHE A 258 37.77 -8.97 -11.56
C PHE A 258 38.81 -8.52 -10.50
N PRO A 259 39.64 -7.50 -10.78
CA PRO A 259 40.52 -6.94 -9.76
C PRO A 259 39.62 -6.32 -8.69
N ASN A 260 39.73 -6.77 -7.43
CA ASN A 260 38.92 -6.36 -6.26
C ASN A 260 37.71 -7.22 -5.86
N TYR A 261 37.43 -8.36 -6.51
CA TYR A 261 36.34 -9.24 -6.06
C TYR A 261 36.46 -9.68 -4.59
N LYS A 262 37.69 -10.00 -4.14
CA LYS A 262 37.95 -10.35 -2.73
C LYS A 262 37.63 -9.20 -1.75
N ASN A 263 37.86 -7.95 -2.15
CA ASN A 263 37.55 -6.79 -1.33
C ASN A 263 36.04 -6.53 -1.28
N PHE A 264 35.36 -6.71 -2.41
CA PHE A 264 33.89 -6.68 -2.47
C PHE A 264 33.27 -7.72 -1.54
N LEU A 265 33.73 -8.97 -1.55
CA LEU A 265 33.22 -10.02 -0.66
C LEU A 265 33.35 -9.63 0.82
N LYS A 266 34.51 -9.09 1.23
CA LYS A 266 34.73 -8.60 2.59
C LYS A 266 33.79 -7.45 2.96
N ALA A 267 33.59 -6.50 2.06
CA ALA A 267 32.71 -5.35 2.27
C ALA A 267 31.22 -5.78 2.35
N SER A 268 30.79 -6.64 1.43
CA SER A 268 29.43 -7.22 1.40
C SER A 268 29.13 -7.99 2.67
N PHE A 269 30.04 -8.85 3.13
CA PHE A 269 29.89 -9.58 4.38
C PHE A 269 29.75 -8.65 5.60
N LYS A 270 30.61 -7.63 5.71
CA LYS A 270 30.55 -6.65 6.80
C LYS A 270 29.23 -5.87 6.79
N SER A 271 28.76 -5.45 5.61
CA SER A 271 27.48 -4.77 5.44
C SER A 271 26.30 -5.66 5.85
N GLY A 272 26.28 -6.92 5.40
CA GLY A 272 25.24 -7.89 5.76
C GLY A 272 25.17 -8.14 7.26
N MET A 273 26.32 -8.26 7.93
CA MET A 273 26.38 -8.45 9.39
C MET A 273 25.82 -7.24 10.15
N ASN A 274 26.15 -6.02 9.72
CA ASN A 274 25.61 -4.79 10.31
C ASN A 274 24.09 -4.69 10.12
N ASN A 275 23.57 -5.04 8.94
CA ASN A 275 22.13 -5.03 8.68
C ASN A 275 21.38 -6.04 9.56
N TYR A 276 21.93 -7.24 9.74
CA TYR A 276 21.35 -8.24 10.63
C TYR A 276 21.28 -7.76 12.10
N ILE A 277 22.34 -7.12 12.59
CA ILE A 277 22.36 -6.52 13.92
C ILE A 277 21.28 -5.45 14.06
N ASN A 278 21.14 -4.57 13.05
CA ASN A 278 20.11 -3.54 13.03
C ASN A 278 18.69 -4.11 13.02
N GLU A 279 18.43 -5.19 12.28
CA GLU A 279 17.13 -5.87 12.27
C GLU A 279 16.77 -6.43 13.65
N ILE A 280 17.73 -7.07 14.34
CA ILE A 280 17.54 -7.55 15.71
C ILE A 280 17.19 -6.39 16.66
N GLU A 281 17.87 -5.25 16.53
CA GLU A 281 17.58 -4.08 17.35
C GLU A 281 16.19 -3.49 17.07
N LEU A 282 15.80 -3.42 15.80
CA LEU A 282 14.46 -2.99 15.38
C LEU A 282 13.37 -3.90 15.93
N GLU A 283 13.56 -5.21 15.88
CA GLU A 283 12.60 -6.17 16.42
C GLU A 283 12.46 -6.05 17.95
N LYS A 284 13.57 -5.85 18.67
CA LYS A 284 13.55 -5.55 20.11
C LYS A 284 12.77 -4.27 20.42
N LYS A 285 12.97 -3.20 19.65
CA LYS A 285 12.23 -1.94 19.81
C LYS A 285 10.74 -2.12 19.57
N ARG A 286 10.34 -2.89 18.55
CA ARG A 286 8.92 -3.20 18.29
C ARG A 286 8.27 -3.95 19.45
N LYS A 287 8.92 -5.01 19.96
CA LYS A 287 8.41 -5.76 21.12
C LYS A 287 8.27 -4.88 22.36
N MET A 288 9.22 -3.97 22.62
CA MET A 288 9.11 -3.02 23.72
C MET A 288 7.95 -2.03 23.52
N ALA A 289 7.70 -1.56 22.30
CA ALA A 289 6.59 -0.67 21.99
C ALA A 289 5.23 -1.37 22.16
N GLU A 290 5.08 -2.60 21.66
CA GLU A 290 3.88 -3.43 21.85
C GLU A 290 3.58 -3.68 23.33
N GLN A 291 4.61 -3.96 24.13
CA GLN A 291 4.48 -4.11 25.59
C GLN A 291 4.06 -2.80 26.27
N ALA A 292 4.63 -1.66 25.85
CA ALA A 292 4.26 -0.36 26.38
C ALA A 292 2.80 0.00 26.06
N GLU A 293 2.34 -0.32 24.86
CA GLU A 293 0.95 -0.12 24.42
C GLU A 293 -0.01 -1.01 25.22
N ALA A 294 0.32 -2.30 25.40
CA ALA A 294 -0.46 -3.21 26.23
C ALA A 294 -0.56 -2.71 27.68
N ASN A 295 0.53 -2.21 28.25
CA ASN A 295 0.55 -1.63 29.59
C ASN A 295 -0.29 -0.35 29.69
N LEU A 296 -0.26 0.51 28.67
CA LEU A 296 -1.10 1.71 28.59
C LEU A 296 -2.58 1.34 28.57
N LYS A 297 -2.96 0.33 27.78
CA LYS A 297 -4.34 -0.15 27.70
C LYS A 297 -4.83 -0.67 29.06
N ILE A 298 -4.01 -1.48 29.74
CA ILE A 298 -4.31 -1.96 31.10
C ILE A 298 -4.48 -0.78 32.07
N GLN A 299 -3.62 0.24 32.00
CA GLN A 299 -3.76 1.42 32.85
C GLN A 299 -5.05 2.22 32.56
N MET A 300 -5.45 2.34 31.31
CA MET A 300 -6.71 3.01 30.94
C MET A 300 -7.91 2.24 31.49
N GLU A 301 -7.96 0.91 31.33
CA GLU A 301 -9.02 0.07 31.89
C GLU A 301 -9.09 0.18 33.43
N LEU A 302 -7.94 0.23 34.10
CA LEU A 302 -7.88 0.43 35.55
C LEU A 302 -8.40 1.82 35.97
N LYS A 303 -8.09 2.88 35.21
CA LYS A 303 -8.60 4.23 35.46
C LYS A 303 -10.12 4.29 35.27
N GLU A 304 -10.63 3.66 34.22
CA GLU A 304 -12.06 3.58 33.92
C GLU A 304 -12.81 2.82 35.02
N LYS A 305 -12.29 1.67 35.47
CA LYS A 305 -12.84 0.93 36.62
C LYS A 305 -12.85 1.78 37.90
N LYS A 306 -11.78 2.52 38.20
CA LYS A 306 -11.73 3.43 39.35
C LYS A 306 -12.76 4.56 39.22
N LEU A 307 -12.92 5.14 38.04
CA LEU A 307 -13.91 6.18 37.77
C LEU A 307 -15.33 5.67 38.01
N HIS A 308 -15.66 4.48 37.49
CA HIS A 308 -16.96 3.83 37.69
C HIS A 308 -17.24 3.50 39.17
N GLN A 309 -16.22 3.24 39.98
CA GLN A 309 -16.38 3.05 41.43
C GLN A 309 -16.56 4.36 42.21
N LEU A 310 -16.00 5.47 41.73
CA LEU A 310 -16.08 6.79 42.37
C LEU A 310 -17.41 7.50 42.12
N LEU A 311 -17.95 7.41 40.89
CA LEU A 311 -19.22 8.00 40.48
C LEU A 311 -20.40 7.73 41.45
N PRO A 312 -20.71 6.48 41.86
CA PRO A 312 -21.81 6.22 42.79
C PRO A 312 -21.56 6.79 44.19
N ARG A 313 -20.30 6.88 44.65
CA ARG A 313 -19.96 7.48 45.95
C ARG A 313 -20.19 9.00 45.95
N ILE A 314 -19.81 9.67 44.85
CA ILE A 314 -20.05 11.09 44.65
C ILE A 314 -21.56 11.36 44.58
N ALA A 315 -22.32 10.54 43.84
CA ALA A 315 -23.77 10.67 43.75
C ALA A 315 -24.47 10.50 45.12
N LEU A 316 -24.05 9.50 45.92
CA LEU A 316 -24.55 9.31 47.29
C LEU A 316 -24.26 10.50 48.20
N TYR A 317 -23.07 11.10 48.09
CA TYR A 317 -22.71 12.30 48.85
C TYR A 317 -23.62 13.48 48.50
N PHE A 318 -23.84 13.76 47.22
CA PHE A 318 -24.76 14.82 46.79
C PHE A 318 -26.21 14.55 47.23
N ALA A 319 -26.68 13.30 47.19
CA ALA A 319 -28.00 12.93 47.68
C ALA A 319 -28.15 13.19 49.19
N ALA A 320 -27.13 12.84 49.99
CA ALA A 320 -27.12 13.09 51.42
C ALA A 320 -27.15 14.59 51.75
N VAL A 321 -26.34 15.40 51.05
CA VAL A 321 -26.35 16.87 51.20
C VAL A 321 -27.72 17.44 50.83
N TRP A 322 -28.33 16.96 49.75
CA TRP A 322 -29.66 17.40 49.32
C TRP A 322 -30.76 17.07 50.34
N ILE A 323 -30.74 15.86 50.90
CA ILE A 323 -31.66 15.46 51.98
C ILE A 323 -31.49 16.37 53.21
N LEU A 324 -30.24 16.69 53.58
CA LEU A 324 -29.94 17.58 54.70
C LEU A 324 -30.52 18.98 54.47
N ILE A 325 -30.36 19.53 53.26
CA ILE A 325 -30.96 20.81 52.86
C ILE A 325 -32.48 20.75 52.97
N MET A 326 -33.10 19.68 52.45
CA MET A 326 -34.56 19.49 52.51
C MET A 326 -35.07 19.46 53.96
N ILE A 327 -34.40 18.72 54.85
CA ILE A 327 -34.74 18.66 56.28
C ILE A 327 -34.60 20.05 56.92
N LEU A 328 -33.52 20.77 56.65
CA LEU A 328 -33.32 22.13 57.18
C LEU A 328 -34.40 23.10 56.69
N THR A 329 -34.75 23.07 55.39
CA THR A 329 -35.83 23.91 54.85
C THR A 329 -37.20 23.56 55.43
N PHE A 330 -37.46 22.28 55.71
CA PHE A 330 -38.71 21.85 56.34
C PHE A 330 -38.82 22.32 57.79
N ILE A 331 -37.73 22.24 58.56
CA ILE A 331 -37.68 22.75 59.94
C ILE A 331 -37.90 24.27 59.98
N VAL A 332 -37.31 25.01 59.05
CA VAL A 332 -37.47 26.47 58.97
C VAL A 332 -38.90 26.86 58.59
N ASN A 333 -39.57 26.13 57.71
CA ASN A 333 -40.94 26.44 57.27
C ASN A 333 -42.05 25.94 58.22
N THR A 334 -41.73 25.10 59.22
CA THR A 334 -42.69 24.57 60.20
C THR A 334 -42.65 25.29 61.55
N ARG A 335 -41.74 26.25 61.71
CA ARG A 335 -41.77 27.28 62.76
C ARG A 335 -42.36 28.55 62.20
#